data_AF-A0A2N7CGT7-F1
#
_entry.id   AF-A0A2N7CGT7-F1
#
_cell.length_a   1.000
_cell.length_b   1.000
_cell.length_c   1.000
_cell.angle_alpha   90.00
_cell.angle_beta   90.00
_cell.angle_gamma   90.00
#
_symmetry.space_group_name_H-M   'P 1'
#
loop_
_entity.id
_entity.type
_entity.pdbx_description
1 polymer ?
#
loop_
_entity_poly.entity_id
_entity_poly.type
_entity_poly.pdbx_seq_one_letter_code
_entity_poly.pdbx_strand_id
1 'polypeptide(L)'
;MSVINNALSELAKKKSATSIEAAVVPKVKTRSPLVWLVTGFTLSLAMGGWAISQGPAVEHSISTRDAQVQVSVVESSGEVQDVVTQTLSSPTKKLVTLDLTPRSAENTVAANNVQVKPTTTSSTSKARTPDVTPKPLSTAKASNADIPKPIYVASVAKKDPAPISNEKEPSDSSANSEMLIEQVELTPEQLSVNAQGRAQKALDANDLTGALKGYTEALRYTPRNEDVRQKLAILYFGKGDTRKAYELYQSGIKLNINSEKLRLGLSKLLVKANQAEAALSPLIHLPPNPTQDYLAMRAALSQKSQQEDIALESYQKLVEVDSDNARWWLGLAIQQERQLDFSAAKESYQGALTRVGISSQSQNFVRDRLKIIKALEESGDAN
;
A
#
# COMPACT_ATOMS: atom_id res chain seq x y z
N MET A 1 11.62 62.13 -25.16
CA MET A 1 11.31 62.42 -23.74
C MET A 1 9.82 62.59 -23.41
N SER A 2 8.89 62.88 -24.34
CA SER A 2 7.50 63.27 -23.95
C SER A 2 6.43 62.15 -23.91
N VAL A 3 6.58 61.07 -24.68
CA VAL A 3 5.47 60.09 -24.89
C VAL A 3 5.26 59.15 -23.69
N ILE A 4 6.33 58.78 -22.98
CA ILE A 4 6.29 57.78 -21.89
C ILE A 4 5.56 58.34 -20.65
N ASN A 5 5.77 59.62 -20.31
CA ASN A 5 5.09 60.24 -19.16
C ASN A 5 3.58 60.40 -19.38
N ASN A 6 3.13 60.63 -20.62
CA ASN A 6 1.68 60.68 -20.91
C ASN A 6 1.02 59.31 -20.71
N ALA A 7 1.64 58.23 -21.19
CA ALA A 7 1.12 56.86 -21.03
C ALA A 7 0.97 56.44 -19.55
N LEU A 8 1.92 56.83 -18.69
CA LEU A 8 1.82 56.62 -17.24
C LEU A 8 0.68 57.43 -16.60
N SER A 9 0.40 58.65 -17.10
CA SER A 9 -0.67 59.50 -16.57
C SER A 9 -2.08 58.98 -16.88
N GLU A 10 -2.29 58.36 -18.06
CA GLU A 10 -3.59 57.80 -18.44
C GLU A 10 -3.91 56.51 -17.69
N LEU A 11 -2.91 55.67 -17.42
CA LEU A 11 -3.07 54.49 -16.56
C LEU A 11 -3.45 54.86 -15.13
N ALA A 12 -2.89 55.95 -14.58
CA ALA A 12 -3.24 56.44 -13.24
C ALA A 12 -4.68 56.99 -13.15
N LYS A 13 -5.22 57.55 -14.24
CA LYS A 13 -6.61 58.03 -14.31
C LYS A 13 -7.65 56.91 -14.45
N LYS A 14 -7.27 55.73 -14.95
CA LYS A 14 -8.19 54.61 -15.18
C LYS A 14 -8.41 53.74 -13.93
N LYS A 15 -8.59 54.38 -12.77
CA LYS A 15 -8.94 53.70 -11.51
C LYS A 15 -10.44 53.44 -11.51
N SER A 16 -10.83 52.19 -11.80
CA SER A 16 -12.21 51.74 -11.86
C SER A 16 -12.96 51.99 -10.54
N ALA A 17 -14.00 52.81 -10.60
CA ALA A 17 -14.98 52.94 -9.52
C ALA A 17 -15.91 51.72 -9.52
N THR A 18 -15.46 50.62 -8.95
CA THR A 18 -16.31 49.45 -8.71
C THR A 18 -17.06 49.64 -7.39
N SER A 19 -18.29 50.17 -7.45
CA SER A 19 -19.18 50.23 -6.30
C SER A 19 -19.59 48.82 -5.87
N ILE A 20 -19.13 48.38 -4.71
CA ILE A 20 -19.53 47.09 -4.13
C ILE A 20 -20.92 47.27 -3.50
N GLU A 21 -21.94 46.85 -4.23
CA GLU A 21 -23.29 46.71 -3.69
C GLU A 21 -23.44 45.32 -3.05
N ALA A 22 -23.91 45.27 -1.80
CA ALA A 22 -24.00 44.02 -1.04
C ALA A 22 -25.23 43.21 -1.47
N ALA A 23 -25.01 42.05 -2.09
CA ALA A 23 -26.10 41.15 -2.49
C ALA A 23 -26.87 40.61 -1.28
N VAL A 24 -28.13 41.04 -1.12
CA VAL A 24 -29.03 40.58 -0.05
C VAL A 24 -29.55 39.17 -0.38
N VAL A 25 -28.95 38.15 0.23
CA VAL A 25 -29.40 36.76 0.09
C VAL A 25 -30.61 36.51 1.01
N PRO A 26 -31.76 36.02 0.50
CA PRO A 26 -32.90 35.70 1.35
C PRO A 26 -32.60 34.50 2.25
N LYS A 27 -32.94 34.60 3.54
CA LYS A 27 -32.76 33.51 4.52
C LYS A 27 -33.64 32.31 4.14
N VAL A 28 -33.01 31.20 3.77
CA VAL A 28 -33.69 29.94 3.48
C VAL A 28 -34.34 29.39 4.76
N LYS A 29 -35.63 29.07 4.66
CA LYS A 29 -36.45 28.61 5.79
C LYS A 29 -36.13 27.14 6.10
N THR A 30 -35.21 26.89 7.02
CA THR A 30 -34.86 25.52 7.44
C THR A 30 -36.03 24.87 8.17
N ARG A 31 -36.32 23.59 7.85
CA ARG A 31 -37.31 22.79 8.58
C ARG A 31 -36.69 22.20 9.85
N SER A 32 -37.52 21.98 10.87
CA SER A 32 -37.09 21.51 12.19
C SER A 32 -36.29 20.19 12.13
N PRO A 33 -35.14 20.07 12.83
CA PRO A 33 -34.33 18.84 12.87
C PRO A 33 -35.06 17.67 13.55
N LEU A 34 -36.15 17.95 14.27
CA LEU A 34 -36.95 16.95 15.00
C LEU A 34 -37.54 15.87 14.06
N VAL A 35 -37.84 16.23 12.80
CA VAL A 35 -38.32 15.26 11.80
C VAL A 35 -37.26 14.18 11.52
N TRP A 36 -35.98 14.56 11.46
CA TRP A 36 -34.89 13.64 11.13
C TRP A 36 -34.58 12.67 12.29
N LEU A 37 -34.72 13.16 13.54
CA LEU A 37 -34.60 12.32 14.74
C LEU A 37 -35.69 11.25 14.82
N VAL A 38 -36.95 11.60 14.53
CA VAL A 38 -38.06 10.64 14.56
C VAL A 38 -37.89 9.57 13.47
N THR A 39 -37.48 9.94 12.26
CA THR A 39 -37.20 8.96 11.19
C THR A 39 -35.98 8.07 11.47
N GLY A 40 -34.95 8.59 12.16
CA GLY A 40 -33.78 7.80 12.56
C GLY A 40 -34.11 6.77 13.65
N PHE A 41 -34.90 7.18 14.65
CA PHE A 41 -35.26 6.32 15.77
C PHE A 41 -36.16 5.14 15.35
N THR A 42 -37.15 5.38 14.49
CA THR A 42 -38.05 4.31 14.00
C THR A 42 -37.32 3.30 13.12
N LEU A 43 -36.37 3.74 12.29
CA LEU A 43 -35.53 2.85 11.48
C LEU A 43 -34.61 1.97 12.34
N SER A 44 -34.11 2.51 13.46
CA SER A 44 -33.26 1.77 14.41
C SER A 44 -34.01 0.65 15.13
N LEU A 45 -35.25 0.89 15.59
CA LEU A 45 -36.08 -0.17 16.19
C LEU A 45 -36.42 -1.28 15.18
N ALA A 46 -36.70 -0.93 13.92
CA ALA A 46 -37.03 -1.90 12.87
C ALA A 46 -35.87 -2.89 12.60
N MET A 47 -34.62 -2.42 12.60
CA MET A 47 -33.46 -3.30 12.44
C MET A 47 -33.13 -4.11 13.71
N GLY A 48 -33.34 -3.55 14.90
CA GLY A 48 -33.11 -4.26 16.16
C GLY A 48 -34.03 -5.48 16.33
N GLY A 49 -35.30 -5.37 15.93
CA GLY A 49 -36.27 -6.47 16.05
C GLY A 49 -35.98 -7.69 15.17
N TRP A 50 -35.36 -7.50 14.00
CA TRP A 50 -35.06 -8.61 13.07
C TRP A 50 -33.88 -9.47 13.54
N ALA A 51 -32.91 -8.88 14.26
CA ALA A 51 -31.73 -9.59 14.76
C ALA A 51 -32.04 -10.59 15.88
N ILE A 52 -33.11 -10.36 16.66
CA ILE A 52 -33.52 -11.25 17.77
C ILE A 52 -34.23 -12.53 17.27
N SER A 53 -34.78 -12.54 16.05
CA SER A 53 -35.62 -13.65 15.55
C SER A 53 -34.87 -14.75 14.79
N GLN A 54 -33.56 -14.58 14.55
CA GLN A 54 -32.72 -15.52 13.78
C GLN A 54 -31.70 -16.27 14.65
N GLY A 55 -31.98 -16.42 15.96
CA GLY A 55 -31.19 -17.28 16.85
C GLY A 55 -31.34 -18.76 16.47
N PRO A 56 -30.25 -19.55 16.40
CA PRO A 56 -30.34 -20.95 16.01
C PRO A 56 -31.10 -21.78 17.04
N ALA A 57 -32.08 -22.57 16.57
CA ALA A 57 -32.78 -23.54 17.40
C ALA A 57 -31.81 -24.62 17.89
N VAL A 58 -31.62 -24.73 19.20
CA VAL A 58 -30.78 -25.76 19.80
C VAL A 58 -31.59 -27.05 19.92
N GLU A 59 -31.37 -27.99 19.01
CA GLU A 59 -31.93 -29.34 19.11
C GLU A 59 -31.27 -30.12 20.26
N HIS A 60 -31.91 -30.14 21.43
CA HIS A 60 -31.57 -31.07 22.50
C HIS A 60 -32.30 -32.41 22.32
N SER A 61 -31.71 -33.30 21.53
CA SER A 61 -32.10 -34.71 21.44
C SER A 61 -31.58 -35.51 22.65
N ILE A 62 -32.21 -35.32 23.81
CA ILE A 62 -32.02 -36.24 24.95
C ILE A 62 -33.13 -37.29 24.91
N SER A 63 -32.71 -38.52 24.58
CA SER A 63 -33.55 -39.71 24.60
C SER A 63 -33.97 -40.08 26.04
N THR A 64 -35.02 -40.91 26.14
CA THR A 64 -35.57 -41.55 27.35
C THR A 64 -36.50 -40.70 28.24
N ARG A 65 -37.81 -40.86 28.03
CA ARG A 65 -38.77 -41.14 29.13
C ARG A 65 -40.10 -41.69 28.60
N ASP A 66 -40.27 -43.00 28.74
CA ASP A 66 -41.58 -43.62 28.96
C ASP A 66 -41.62 -44.06 30.43
N ALA A 67 -42.38 -43.35 31.25
CA ALA A 67 -42.93 -43.78 32.54
C ALA A 67 -43.78 -42.65 33.13
N GLN A 68 -45.10 -42.82 33.15
CA GLN A 68 -46.04 -41.91 33.79
C GLN A 68 -45.90 -41.95 35.32
N VAL A 69 -45.91 -40.78 35.98
CA VAL A 69 -46.52 -40.61 37.32
C VAL A 69 -47.12 -39.20 37.40
N GLN A 70 -48.39 -39.10 37.79
CA GLN A 70 -49.08 -37.85 38.14
C GLN A 70 -48.99 -37.58 39.64
N VAL A 71 -48.64 -36.36 40.07
CA VAL A 71 -49.11 -35.65 41.29
C VAL A 71 -48.85 -34.15 41.01
N SER A 72 -49.84 -33.30 40.69
CA SER A 72 -50.85 -32.65 41.55
C SER A 72 -50.30 -31.58 42.52
N VAL A 73 -50.40 -30.31 42.08
CA VAL A 73 -50.80 -29.09 42.83
C VAL A 73 -50.26 -28.88 44.27
N VAL A 74 -49.52 -27.77 44.48
CA VAL A 74 -49.90 -26.70 45.45
C VAL A 74 -49.46 -25.35 44.88
N GLU A 75 -50.40 -24.39 44.91
CA GLU A 75 -50.19 -22.96 44.67
C GLU A 75 -50.17 -22.25 46.03
N SER A 76 -49.21 -21.34 46.26
CA SER A 76 -49.22 -20.46 47.44
C SER A 76 -48.63 -19.10 47.11
N SER A 77 -49.48 -18.09 47.12
CA SER A 77 -49.17 -16.67 46.98
C SER A 77 -48.47 -16.10 48.23
N GLY A 78 -47.81 -14.94 48.07
CA GLY A 78 -47.08 -14.26 49.15
C GLY A 78 -46.49 -12.91 48.74
N GLU A 79 -47.35 -11.88 48.69
CA GLU A 79 -47.02 -10.43 48.68
C GLU A 79 -46.36 -10.00 50.02
N VAL A 80 -45.72 -8.84 50.28
CA VAL A 80 -45.24 -7.62 49.54
C VAL A 80 -44.40 -6.76 50.53
N GLN A 81 -43.59 -5.77 50.05
CA GLN A 81 -42.92 -4.67 50.81
C GLN A 81 -41.77 -5.08 51.79
N ASP A 82 -40.78 -4.27 52.17
CA ASP A 82 -40.50 -2.81 52.05
C ASP A 82 -38.94 -2.61 51.96
N VAL A 83 -38.32 -1.78 51.10
CA VAL A 83 -38.03 -0.32 51.19
C VAL A 83 -36.69 0.08 51.88
N VAL A 84 -36.09 1.19 51.40
CA VAL A 84 -34.93 2.03 51.85
C VAL A 84 -33.46 1.74 51.40
N THR A 85 -32.89 2.78 50.75
CA THR A 85 -31.46 3.29 50.74
C THR A 85 -30.31 2.64 49.94
N GLN A 86 -29.76 3.45 49.00
CA GLN A 86 -28.35 3.93 48.87
C GLN A 86 -27.17 2.90 48.96
N THR A 87 -26.11 2.91 48.13
CA THR A 87 -25.48 3.99 47.33
C THR A 87 -24.54 3.40 46.26
N LEU A 88 -24.09 4.21 45.30
CA LEU A 88 -23.03 3.87 44.32
C LEU A 88 -21.62 3.95 44.92
N SER A 89 -20.74 2.97 44.66
CA SER A 89 -19.28 3.16 44.75
C SER A 89 -18.46 2.23 43.84
N SER A 90 -17.53 2.85 43.11
CA SER A 90 -16.56 2.38 42.11
C SER A 90 -15.75 1.08 42.35
N PRO A 91 -15.29 0.40 41.28
CA PRO A 91 -14.40 -0.76 41.36
C PRO A 91 -12.90 -0.41 41.13
N THR A 92 -12.13 -0.17 42.20
CA THR A 92 -10.66 -0.29 42.14
C THR A 92 -10.06 -0.70 43.48
N LYS A 93 -9.50 -1.92 43.57
CA LYS A 93 -8.19 -2.15 44.21
C LYS A 93 -7.60 -3.52 43.89
N LYS A 94 -6.28 -3.49 43.65
CA LYS A 94 -5.39 -4.60 43.31
C LYS A 94 -4.85 -5.20 44.61
N LEU A 95 -4.76 -6.53 44.70
CA LEU A 95 -4.02 -7.19 45.78
C LEU A 95 -3.18 -8.34 45.20
N VAL A 96 -1.89 -8.30 45.53
CA VAL A 96 -0.91 -9.34 45.25
C VAL A 96 -0.83 -10.21 46.49
N THR A 97 -0.81 -11.53 46.30
CA THR A 97 -0.45 -12.50 47.34
C THR A 97 0.58 -13.47 46.77
N LEU A 98 1.81 -13.40 47.27
CA LEU A 98 2.67 -14.57 47.31
C LEU A 98 2.11 -15.50 48.38
N ASP A 99 2.19 -16.81 48.16
CA ASP A 99 2.10 -17.78 49.25
C ASP A 99 3.19 -18.84 49.09
N LEU A 100 3.83 -19.18 50.21
CA LEU A 100 4.99 -20.05 50.31
C LEU A 100 4.86 -20.83 51.61
N THR A 101 4.52 -22.12 51.53
CA THR A 101 4.56 -23.02 52.69
C THR A 101 5.19 -24.38 52.34
N PRO A 102 5.80 -25.09 53.31
CA PRO A 102 6.86 -26.06 53.03
C PRO A 102 6.55 -27.49 53.51
N ARG A 103 7.51 -28.43 53.32
CA ARG A 103 8.15 -29.30 54.36
C ARG A 103 8.49 -30.74 53.90
N SER A 104 9.76 -31.12 54.10
CA SER A 104 10.39 -32.44 54.44
C SER A 104 9.79 -33.80 54.02
N ALA A 105 10.57 -34.89 53.83
CA ALA A 105 12.02 -35.11 53.64
C ALA A 105 12.33 -36.62 53.36
N GLU A 106 13.62 -36.90 53.06
CA GLU A 106 14.38 -38.17 53.22
C GLU A 106 14.37 -39.31 52.15
N ASN A 107 15.59 -39.53 51.60
CA ASN A 107 16.32 -40.80 51.39
C ASN A 107 15.79 -41.86 50.37
N THR A 108 16.62 -42.61 49.62
CA THR A 108 18.10 -42.81 49.63
C THR A 108 18.63 -43.36 48.28
N VAL A 109 19.85 -42.97 47.90
CA VAL A 109 20.93 -43.74 47.22
C VAL A 109 20.62 -44.64 45.99
N ALA A 110 21.21 -44.31 44.83
CA ALA A 110 22.14 -45.17 44.07
C ALA A 110 22.83 -44.37 42.94
N ALA A 111 24.08 -44.70 42.61
CA ALA A 111 24.90 -43.94 41.66
C ALA A 111 25.14 -44.69 40.34
N ASN A 112 25.40 -43.95 39.26
CA ASN A 112 26.61 -44.20 38.47
C ASN A 112 27.10 -42.95 37.73
N ASN A 113 28.41 -42.91 37.50
CA ASN A 113 29.18 -41.70 37.20
C ASN A 113 29.80 -41.75 35.77
N VAL A 114 30.49 -40.66 35.41
CA VAL A 114 31.61 -40.51 34.44
C VAL A 114 31.25 -39.93 33.06
N GLN A 115 31.98 -38.97 32.46
CA GLN A 115 32.90 -37.90 32.92
C GLN A 115 33.20 -36.96 31.71
N VAL A 116 33.75 -35.76 31.92
CA VAL A 116 33.94 -34.72 30.89
C VAL A 116 35.38 -34.17 30.85
N LYS A 117 35.84 -33.73 29.65
CA LYS A 117 36.95 -32.75 29.38
C LYS A 117 38.41 -33.19 29.70
N PRO A 118 39.47 -32.40 29.37
CA PRO A 118 39.69 -31.41 28.28
C PRO A 118 41.09 -31.57 27.57
N THR A 119 41.45 -30.71 26.58
CA THR A 119 42.59 -29.73 26.67
C THR A 119 43.05 -29.11 25.31
N THR A 120 43.36 -27.82 25.43
CA THR A 120 43.84 -26.71 24.57
C THR A 120 45.13 -26.89 23.71
N THR A 121 45.29 -26.13 22.60
CA THR A 121 46.32 -25.03 22.38
C THR A 121 46.97 -24.91 20.96
N SER A 122 46.81 -23.74 20.29
CA SER A 122 47.70 -23.13 19.24
C SER A 122 47.94 -23.87 17.90
N SER A 123 48.43 -23.31 16.78
CA SER A 123 49.03 -21.98 16.44
C SER A 123 48.81 -21.58 14.95
N THR A 124 49.29 -20.39 14.54
CA THR A 124 49.20 -19.74 13.21
C THR A 124 50.21 -20.22 12.14
N SER A 125 49.89 -20.15 10.83
CA SER A 125 50.87 -19.83 9.75
C SER A 125 50.24 -19.46 8.38
N LYS A 126 51.07 -18.89 7.48
CA LYS A 126 50.77 -18.28 6.17
C LYS A 126 50.96 -19.21 4.96
N ALA A 127 50.38 -18.76 3.84
CA ALA A 127 50.41 -19.28 2.47
C ALA A 127 51.76 -19.71 1.85
N ARG A 128 51.70 -20.68 0.91
CA ARG A 128 52.43 -20.67 -0.38
C ARG A 128 51.84 -21.66 -1.40
N THR A 129 51.82 -21.29 -2.68
CA THR A 129 51.65 -22.16 -3.87
C THR A 129 53.06 -22.64 -4.35
N PRO A 130 53.23 -23.73 -5.16
CA PRO A 130 52.84 -23.74 -6.57
C PRO A 130 52.30 -25.07 -7.18
N ASP A 131 51.37 -24.90 -8.12
CA ASP A 131 51.30 -25.50 -9.47
C ASP A 131 52.04 -26.83 -9.81
N VAL A 132 51.26 -27.87 -10.18
CA VAL A 132 51.54 -28.79 -11.31
C VAL A 132 50.20 -29.26 -11.92
N THR A 133 50.09 -29.23 -13.26
CA THR A 133 48.99 -29.80 -14.06
C THR A 133 49.57 -30.64 -15.24
N PRO A 134 48.78 -31.40 -16.03
CA PRO A 134 47.80 -32.43 -15.66
C PRO A 134 47.91 -33.69 -16.58
N LYS A 135 46.79 -34.47 -16.74
CA LYS A 135 46.42 -35.36 -17.89
C LYS A 135 46.74 -36.89 -17.74
N PRO A 136 45.94 -37.82 -18.32
CA PRO A 136 44.47 -37.94 -18.34
C PRO A 136 43.97 -39.38 -17.98
N LEU A 137 42.65 -39.60 -17.84
CA LEU A 137 42.06 -40.94 -18.00
C LEU A 137 40.65 -40.91 -18.64
N SER A 138 40.25 -42.02 -19.25
CA SER A 138 39.11 -42.15 -20.19
C SER A 138 38.61 -43.62 -20.21
N THR A 139 37.38 -43.99 -20.62
CA THR A 139 36.29 -43.26 -21.30
C THR A 139 34.92 -43.85 -20.92
N ALA A 140 33.85 -43.06 -20.86
CA ALA A 140 32.47 -43.57 -20.96
C ALA A 140 31.52 -42.53 -21.62
N LYS A 141 30.56 -43.00 -22.43
CA LYS A 141 29.80 -42.19 -23.40
C LYS A 141 28.31 -42.58 -23.42
N ALA A 142 27.42 -41.63 -23.15
CA ALA A 142 25.98 -41.54 -23.50
C ALA A 142 25.38 -40.36 -22.70
N SER A 143 24.38 -39.58 -23.15
CA SER A 143 23.74 -39.40 -24.46
C SER A 143 23.18 -37.97 -24.49
N ASN A 144 23.29 -37.24 -25.60
CA ASN A 144 22.63 -35.94 -25.73
C ASN A 144 21.11 -36.12 -25.80
N ALA A 145 20.37 -35.29 -25.06
CA ALA A 145 18.94 -35.13 -25.19
C ALA A 145 18.67 -33.69 -25.65
N ASP A 146 18.56 -33.49 -26.96
CA ASP A 146 18.16 -32.22 -27.57
C ASP A 146 16.65 -32.00 -27.36
N ILE A 147 16.26 -30.81 -26.89
CA ILE A 147 14.85 -30.45 -26.70
C ILE A 147 14.37 -29.70 -27.95
N PRO A 148 13.44 -30.26 -28.76
CA PRO A 148 13.02 -29.62 -29.99
C PRO A 148 12.18 -28.37 -29.73
N LYS A 149 12.45 -27.31 -30.49
CA LYS A 149 11.65 -26.07 -30.50
C LYS A 149 10.30 -26.33 -31.20
N PRO A 150 9.17 -25.82 -30.69
CA PRO A 150 7.87 -26.01 -31.34
C PRO A 150 7.79 -25.22 -32.65
N ILE A 151 7.45 -25.92 -33.74
CA ILE A 151 7.17 -25.34 -35.06
C ILE A 151 5.67 -25.09 -35.16
N TYR A 152 5.26 -23.84 -35.38
CA TYR A 152 3.88 -23.50 -35.69
C TYR A 152 3.62 -23.73 -37.19
N VAL A 153 2.87 -24.78 -37.53
CA VAL A 153 2.36 -25.01 -38.88
C VAL A 153 0.99 -24.34 -39.05
N ALA A 154 0.97 -23.23 -39.78
CA ALA A 154 -0.25 -22.56 -40.25
C ALA A 154 -0.14 -22.29 -41.76
N SER A 155 -0.02 -23.35 -42.55
CA SER A 155 -0.01 -23.28 -44.01
C SER A 155 -1.44 -23.12 -44.53
N VAL A 156 -1.93 -21.88 -44.62
CA VAL A 156 -3.14 -21.57 -45.40
C VAL A 156 -2.78 -21.67 -46.87
N ALA A 157 -3.47 -22.55 -47.61
CA ALA A 157 -3.19 -22.82 -49.00
C ALA A 157 -3.32 -21.57 -49.87
N LYS A 158 -2.23 -21.19 -50.57
CA LYS A 158 -2.33 -20.30 -51.72
C LYS A 158 -2.88 -21.10 -52.89
N LYS A 159 -3.93 -20.58 -53.52
CA LYS A 159 -4.49 -21.10 -54.76
C LYS A 159 -3.86 -20.31 -55.90
N ASP A 160 -3.00 -20.95 -56.67
CA ASP A 160 -2.36 -20.32 -57.82
C ASP A 160 -3.40 -20.00 -58.91
N PRO A 161 -3.43 -18.77 -59.47
CA PRO A 161 -4.05 -18.50 -60.75
C PRO A 161 -3.11 -18.96 -61.87
N ALA A 162 -3.63 -19.74 -62.82
CA ALA A 162 -2.86 -20.16 -63.99
C ALA A 162 -2.50 -18.96 -64.90
N PRO A 163 -1.35 -19.00 -65.61
CA PRO A 163 -1.02 -17.97 -66.59
C PRO A 163 -1.84 -18.15 -67.86
N ILE A 164 -2.46 -17.07 -68.33
CA ILE A 164 -3.02 -16.97 -69.69
C ILE A 164 -1.99 -16.23 -70.54
N SER A 165 -1.61 -16.82 -71.67
CA SER A 165 -0.65 -16.24 -72.62
C SER A 165 -1.35 -15.48 -73.74
N ASN A 166 -0.66 -14.46 -74.27
CA ASN A 166 -1.03 -13.57 -75.38
C ASN A 166 -2.15 -12.58 -75.00
N GLU A 167 -2.15 -11.33 -75.50
CA GLU A 167 -1.60 -10.84 -76.77
C GLU A 167 -0.93 -9.44 -76.63
N LYS A 168 -0.38 -8.87 -77.71
CA LYS A 168 0.51 -7.69 -77.70
C LYS A 168 -0.07 -6.54 -78.54
N GLU A 169 0.37 -5.32 -78.24
CA GLU A 169 0.11 -4.02 -78.91
C GLU A 169 -1.02 -3.13 -78.29
N PRO A 170 -0.98 -1.79 -78.48
CA PRO A 170 0.07 -0.95 -77.91
C PRO A 170 -0.47 0.25 -77.13
N SER A 171 0.46 0.95 -76.46
CA SER A 171 0.35 2.26 -75.79
C SER A 171 -0.94 3.08 -76.01
N ASP A 172 -1.61 3.40 -74.90
CA ASP A 172 -2.17 4.75 -74.72
C ASP A 172 -1.77 5.30 -73.35
N SER A 173 -1.35 6.56 -73.32
CA SER A 173 -0.58 7.13 -72.19
C SER A 173 -1.48 7.64 -71.06
N SER A 174 -2.05 6.74 -70.27
CA SER A 174 -2.43 7.05 -68.90
C SER A 174 -1.18 7.08 -68.02
N ALA A 175 -0.94 8.19 -67.33
CA ALA A 175 0.12 8.31 -66.33
C ALA A 175 -0.22 7.49 -65.09
N ASN A 176 -0.10 6.16 -65.21
CA ASN A 176 -0.26 5.22 -64.11
C ASN A 176 0.81 5.49 -63.07
N SER A 177 0.44 6.26 -62.05
CA SER A 177 1.17 6.34 -60.80
C SER A 177 1.05 4.97 -60.12
N GLU A 178 2.00 4.09 -60.38
CA GLU A 178 2.08 2.77 -59.74
C GLU A 178 2.22 2.97 -58.23
N MET A 179 1.09 2.84 -57.52
CA MET A 179 1.06 2.93 -56.08
C MET A 179 1.69 1.66 -55.50
N LEU A 180 3.00 1.72 -55.24
CA LEU A 180 3.73 0.66 -54.57
C LEU A 180 3.27 0.57 -53.10
N ILE A 181 2.28 -0.28 -52.85
CA ILE A 181 1.79 -0.57 -51.49
C ILE A 181 2.76 -1.55 -50.83
N GLU A 182 3.83 -1.01 -50.23
CA GLU A 182 4.75 -1.80 -49.41
C GLU A 182 4.09 -2.15 -48.07
N GLN A 183 3.82 -3.44 -47.84
CA GLN A 183 3.24 -3.92 -46.60
C GLN A 183 4.32 -4.02 -45.50
N VAL A 184 4.48 -2.95 -44.73
CA VAL A 184 5.36 -2.93 -43.55
C VAL A 184 4.70 -3.66 -42.38
N GLU A 185 5.30 -4.76 -41.92
CA GLU A 185 4.89 -5.42 -40.68
C GLU A 185 5.31 -4.60 -39.46
N LEU A 186 4.35 -4.25 -38.60
CA LEU A 186 4.61 -3.46 -37.40
C LEU A 186 5.21 -4.32 -36.29
N THR A 187 6.23 -3.79 -35.61
CA THR A 187 6.82 -4.42 -34.43
C THR A 187 5.83 -4.49 -33.25
N PRO A 188 6.01 -5.40 -32.26
CA PRO A 188 5.15 -5.44 -31.07
C PRO A 188 5.08 -4.11 -30.31
N GLU A 189 6.16 -3.33 -30.28
CA GLU A 189 6.15 -1.99 -29.66
C GLU A 189 5.29 -1.01 -30.48
N GLN A 190 5.41 -1.00 -31.81
CA GLN A 190 4.57 -0.16 -32.68
C GLN A 190 3.09 -0.56 -32.61
N LEU A 191 2.78 -1.86 -32.52
CA LEU A 191 1.43 -2.38 -32.31
C LEU A 191 0.87 -1.96 -30.95
N SER A 192 1.70 -1.97 -29.90
CA SER A 192 1.35 -1.45 -28.58
C SER A 192 1.05 0.05 -28.62
N VAL A 193 1.94 0.86 -29.19
CA VAL A 193 1.74 2.32 -29.36
C VAL A 193 0.46 2.62 -30.16
N ASN A 194 0.17 1.87 -31.22
CA ASN A 194 -1.09 2.00 -31.96
C ASN A 194 -2.32 1.65 -31.09
N ALA A 195 -2.25 0.57 -30.30
CA ALA A 195 -3.31 0.17 -29.39
C ALA A 195 -3.52 1.17 -28.24
N GLN A 196 -2.43 1.74 -27.67
CA GLN A 196 -2.47 2.85 -26.72
C GLN A 196 -3.13 4.09 -27.34
N GLY A 197 -2.78 4.44 -28.58
CA GLY A 197 -3.36 5.60 -29.28
C GLY A 197 -4.86 5.44 -29.53
N ARG A 198 -5.32 4.23 -29.88
CA ARG A 198 -6.76 3.89 -29.93
C ARG A 198 -7.42 3.96 -28.56
N ALA A 199 -6.74 3.47 -27.51
CA ALA A 199 -7.24 3.52 -26.14
C ALA A 199 -7.40 4.96 -25.62
N GLN A 200 -6.44 5.84 -25.93
CA GLN A 200 -6.49 7.25 -25.56
C GLN A 200 -7.65 7.96 -26.27
N LYS A 201 -7.80 7.79 -27.59
CA LYS A 201 -8.97 8.33 -28.33
C LYS A 201 -10.31 7.87 -27.76
N ALA A 202 -10.39 6.64 -27.25
CA ALA A 202 -11.58 6.14 -26.58
C ALA A 202 -11.81 6.83 -25.22
N LEU A 203 -10.76 7.08 -24.41
CA LEU A 203 -10.87 7.90 -23.19
C LEU A 203 -11.33 9.32 -23.50
N ASP A 204 -10.77 9.95 -24.53
CA ASP A 204 -11.11 11.31 -24.95
C ASP A 204 -12.58 11.40 -25.41
N ALA A 205 -13.13 10.30 -25.94
CA ALA A 205 -14.53 10.11 -26.29
C ALA A 205 -15.44 9.63 -25.14
N ASN A 206 -14.91 9.50 -23.91
CA ASN A 206 -15.57 8.90 -22.73
C ASN A 206 -15.98 7.41 -22.89
N ASP A 207 -15.48 6.71 -23.90
CA ASP A 207 -15.62 5.25 -24.04
C ASP A 207 -14.58 4.50 -23.19
N LEU A 208 -14.95 4.28 -21.92
CA LEU A 208 -14.15 3.47 -20.99
C LEU A 208 -14.00 2.01 -21.45
N THR A 209 -14.93 1.47 -22.25
CA THR A 209 -14.87 0.07 -22.70
C THR A 209 -13.86 -0.10 -23.83
N GLY A 210 -13.87 0.79 -24.82
CA GLY A 210 -12.85 0.88 -25.86
C GLY A 210 -11.47 1.19 -25.29
N ALA A 211 -11.37 2.05 -24.28
CA ALA A 211 -10.12 2.35 -23.61
C ALA A 211 -9.52 1.12 -22.90
N LEU A 212 -10.33 0.40 -22.11
CA LEU A 212 -9.91 -0.84 -21.45
C LEU A 212 -9.47 -1.89 -22.48
N LYS A 213 -10.21 -2.05 -23.59
CA LYS A 213 -9.84 -2.97 -24.67
C LYS A 213 -8.51 -2.59 -25.32
N GLY A 214 -8.32 -1.32 -25.67
CA GLY A 214 -7.10 -0.82 -26.31
C GLY A 214 -5.86 -0.96 -25.42
N TYR A 215 -5.95 -0.62 -24.13
CA TYR A 215 -4.83 -0.82 -23.20
C TYR A 215 -4.58 -2.30 -22.86
N THR A 216 -5.59 -3.16 -22.90
CA THR A 216 -5.42 -4.61 -22.76
C THR A 216 -4.64 -5.18 -23.96
N GLU A 217 -4.97 -4.78 -25.19
CA GLU A 217 -4.19 -5.15 -26.38
C GLU A 217 -2.76 -4.60 -26.34
N ALA A 218 -2.57 -3.34 -25.93
CA ALA A 218 -1.24 -2.77 -25.75
C ALA A 218 -0.38 -3.59 -24.77
N LEU A 219 -0.98 -4.03 -23.64
CA LEU A 219 -0.29 -4.86 -22.65
C LEU A 219 0.00 -6.27 -23.18
N ARG A 220 -0.86 -6.81 -24.06
CA ARG A 220 -0.64 -8.09 -24.74
C ARG A 220 0.57 -8.05 -25.66
N TYR A 221 0.75 -6.95 -26.41
CA TYR A 221 1.94 -6.75 -27.24
C TYR A 221 3.20 -6.43 -26.43
N THR A 222 3.07 -5.76 -25.28
CA THR A 222 4.20 -5.31 -24.45
C THR A 222 4.04 -5.69 -22.96
N PRO A 223 4.13 -6.99 -22.59
CA PRO A 223 3.76 -7.46 -21.24
C PRO A 223 4.57 -6.85 -20.07
N ARG A 224 5.79 -6.37 -20.37
CA ARG A 224 6.70 -5.71 -19.42
C ARG A 224 6.55 -4.19 -19.36
N ASN A 225 5.70 -3.57 -20.18
CA ASN A 225 5.51 -2.12 -20.19
C ASN A 225 4.71 -1.68 -18.96
N GLU A 226 5.42 -1.04 -18.01
CA GLU A 226 4.86 -0.61 -16.72
C GLU A 226 3.85 0.53 -16.87
N ASP A 227 4.04 1.43 -17.84
CA ASP A 227 3.15 2.57 -18.09
C ASP A 227 1.80 2.12 -18.65
N VAL A 228 1.79 1.20 -19.61
CA VAL A 228 0.55 0.56 -20.09
C VAL A 228 -0.19 -0.09 -18.93
N ARG A 229 0.54 -0.88 -18.13
CA ARG A 229 0.00 -1.65 -17.01
C ARG A 229 -0.59 -0.74 -15.92
N GLN A 230 0.12 0.33 -15.56
CA GLN A 230 -0.37 1.34 -14.61
C GLN A 230 -1.62 2.03 -15.14
N LYS A 231 -1.63 2.47 -16.41
CA LYS A 231 -2.82 3.09 -17.03
C LYS A 231 -4.02 2.13 -16.99
N LEU A 232 -3.83 0.88 -17.41
CA LEU A 232 -4.88 -0.14 -17.39
C LEU A 232 -5.40 -0.40 -15.97
N ALA A 233 -4.52 -0.50 -14.97
CA ALA A 233 -4.91 -0.68 -13.58
C ALA A 233 -5.71 0.53 -13.03
N ILE A 234 -5.31 1.76 -13.35
CA ILE A 234 -6.05 2.98 -12.98
C ILE A 234 -7.45 2.97 -13.60
N LEU A 235 -7.59 2.54 -14.86
CA LEU A 235 -8.90 2.46 -15.52
C LEU A 235 -9.81 1.38 -14.92
N TYR A 236 -9.28 0.21 -14.57
CA TYR A 236 -10.06 -0.80 -13.85
C TYR A 236 -10.50 -0.30 -12.47
N PHE A 237 -9.63 0.41 -11.73
CA PHE A 237 -10.01 1.04 -10.46
C PHE A 237 -11.09 2.11 -10.66
N GLY A 238 -10.97 2.96 -11.69
CA GLY A 238 -11.98 3.96 -12.05
C GLY A 238 -13.33 3.35 -12.46
N LYS A 239 -13.33 2.13 -13.01
CA LYS A 239 -14.54 1.32 -13.28
C LYS A 239 -15.15 0.69 -12.00
N GLY A 240 -14.47 0.74 -10.87
CA GLY A 240 -14.83 0.04 -9.63
C GLY A 240 -14.30 -1.39 -9.52
N ASP A 241 -13.56 -1.88 -10.53
CA ASP A 241 -12.93 -3.21 -10.52
C ASP A 241 -11.56 -3.15 -9.83
N THR A 242 -11.60 -2.85 -8.53
CA THR A 242 -10.41 -2.75 -7.67
C THR A 242 -9.60 -4.06 -7.65
N ARG A 243 -10.26 -5.22 -7.84
CA ARG A 243 -9.60 -6.53 -7.85
C ARG A 243 -8.69 -6.68 -9.07
N LYS A 244 -9.17 -6.43 -10.30
CA LYS A 244 -8.31 -6.48 -11.50
C LYS A 244 -7.21 -5.43 -11.47
N ALA A 245 -7.48 -4.23 -10.94
CA ALA A 245 -6.48 -3.20 -10.78
C ALA A 245 -5.33 -3.63 -9.85
N TYR A 246 -5.66 -4.26 -8.72
CA TYR A 246 -4.69 -4.86 -7.80
C TYR A 246 -3.86 -5.99 -8.46
N GLU A 247 -4.52 -6.90 -9.17
CA GLU A 247 -3.87 -8.01 -9.88
C GLU A 247 -2.92 -7.54 -10.99
N LEU A 248 -3.28 -6.47 -11.72
CA LEU A 248 -2.42 -5.87 -12.75
C LEU A 248 -1.13 -5.29 -12.16
N TYR A 249 -1.21 -4.57 -11.04
CA TYR A 249 -0.02 -4.10 -10.33
C TYR A 249 0.81 -5.25 -9.77
N GLN A 250 0.20 -6.20 -9.06
CA GLN A 250 0.91 -7.37 -8.51
C GLN A 250 1.66 -8.15 -9.60
N SER A 251 0.99 -8.45 -10.72
CA SER A 251 1.62 -9.18 -11.83
C SER A 251 2.72 -8.38 -12.53
N GLY A 252 2.68 -7.05 -12.49
CA GLY A 252 3.80 -6.21 -12.92
C GLY A 252 4.98 -6.21 -11.95
N ILE A 253 4.73 -6.11 -10.64
CA ILE A 253 5.77 -6.19 -9.61
C ILE A 253 6.47 -7.57 -9.63
N LYS A 254 5.75 -8.65 -10.00
CA LYS A 254 6.35 -9.97 -10.27
C LYS A 254 7.28 -10.00 -11.49
N LEU A 255 7.12 -9.10 -12.46
CA LEU A 255 7.98 -8.98 -13.64
C LEU A 255 9.18 -8.04 -13.39
N ASN A 256 8.99 -6.98 -12.59
CA ASN A 256 10.05 -6.11 -12.11
C ASN A 256 9.89 -5.86 -10.60
N ILE A 257 10.64 -6.61 -9.80
CA ILE A 257 10.59 -6.53 -8.33
C ILE A 257 11.06 -5.16 -7.80
N ASN A 258 11.83 -4.41 -8.58
CA ASN A 258 12.35 -3.09 -8.22
C ASN A 258 11.54 -1.94 -8.84
N SER A 259 10.37 -2.20 -9.44
CA SER A 259 9.51 -1.14 -9.97
C SER A 259 8.90 -0.29 -8.85
N GLU A 260 9.52 0.86 -8.58
CA GLU A 260 8.94 1.91 -7.75
C GLU A 260 7.58 2.36 -8.29
N LYS A 261 7.48 2.54 -9.61
CA LYS A 261 6.28 2.99 -10.32
C LYS A 261 5.07 2.12 -9.98
N LEU A 262 5.20 0.80 -10.12
CA LEU A 262 4.11 -0.14 -9.87
C LEU A 262 3.84 -0.34 -8.36
N ARG A 263 4.87 -0.32 -7.52
CA ARG A 263 4.73 -0.42 -6.05
C ARG A 263 4.03 0.81 -5.46
N LEU A 264 4.41 2.02 -5.86
CA LEU A 264 3.70 3.26 -5.53
C LEU A 264 2.28 3.27 -6.09
N GLY A 265 2.08 2.80 -7.33
CA GLY A 265 0.76 2.67 -7.92
C GLY A 265 -0.17 1.76 -7.10
N LEU A 266 0.34 0.60 -6.66
CA LEU A 266 -0.39 -0.33 -5.80
C LEU A 266 -0.69 0.25 -4.41
N SER A 267 0.30 0.89 -3.77
CA SER A 267 0.11 1.53 -2.47
C SER A 267 -0.93 2.67 -2.54
N LYS A 268 -0.83 3.55 -3.56
CA LYS A 268 -1.79 4.63 -3.81
C LYS A 268 -3.20 4.09 -4.13
N LEU A 269 -3.31 2.95 -4.81
CA LEU A 269 -4.59 2.26 -5.03
C LEU A 269 -5.19 1.77 -3.70
N LEU A 270 -4.39 1.11 -2.85
CA LEU A 270 -4.86 0.59 -1.56
C LEU A 270 -5.34 1.70 -0.61
N VAL A 271 -4.62 2.83 -0.55
CA VAL A 271 -5.10 4.02 0.18
C VAL A 271 -6.43 4.52 -0.36
N LYS A 272 -6.58 4.66 -1.70
CA LYS A 272 -7.83 5.11 -2.33
C LYS A 272 -8.98 4.11 -2.19
N ALA A 273 -8.69 2.83 -2.01
CA ALA A 273 -9.67 1.77 -1.74
C ALA A 273 -10.05 1.66 -0.24
N ASN A 274 -9.64 2.62 0.61
CA ASN A 274 -9.77 2.60 2.07
C ASN A 274 -9.06 1.42 2.78
N GLN A 275 -8.14 0.73 2.09
CA GLN A 275 -7.32 -0.37 2.61
C GLN A 275 -5.97 0.15 3.10
N ALA A 276 -6.00 1.21 3.92
CA ALA A 276 -4.79 1.93 4.35
C ALA A 276 -3.82 1.08 5.16
N GLU A 277 -4.32 0.09 5.92
CA GLU A 277 -3.51 -0.87 6.69
C GLU A 277 -2.66 -1.76 5.76
N ALA A 278 -3.24 -2.22 4.64
CA ALA A 278 -2.53 -3.00 3.63
C ALA A 278 -1.61 -2.14 2.74
N ALA A 279 -1.80 -0.83 2.69
CA ALA A 279 -1.15 0.06 1.72
C ALA A 279 0.37 0.17 1.88
N LEU A 280 0.92 -0.18 3.05
CA LEU A 280 2.37 -0.24 3.27
C LEU A 280 3.01 -1.49 2.67
N SER A 281 2.27 -2.60 2.54
CA SER A 281 2.81 -3.89 2.08
C SER A 281 3.56 -3.86 0.74
N PRO A 282 3.18 -3.05 -0.29
CA PRO A 282 3.95 -2.95 -1.53
C PRO A 282 5.28 -2.19 -1.36
N LEU A 283 5.39 -1.36 -0.32
CA LEU A 283 6.52 -0.45 -0.06
C LEU A 283 7.51 -0.96 0.99
N ILE A 284 7.25 -2.10 1.64
CA ILE A 284 8.19 -2.73 2.59
C ILE A 284 9.55 -2.98 1.90
N HIS A 285 9.51 -3.55 0.69
CA HIS A 285 10.68 -3.70 -0.18
C HIS A 285 11.29 -2.33 -0.50
N LEU A 286 12.58 -2.15 -0.26
CA LEU A 286 13.31 -0.95 -0.66
C LEU A 286 14.04 -1.21 -1.99
N PRO A 287 13.64 -0.57 -3.11
CA PRO A 287 14.35 -0.71 -4.37
C PRO A 287 15.71 0.01 -4.32
N PRO A 288 16.67 -0.36 -5.19
CA PRO A 288 17.95 0.34 -5.28
C PRO A 288 17.74 1.77 -5.79
N ASN A 289 18.31 2.75 -5.07
CA ASN A 289 18.17 4.18 -5.33
C ASN A 289 16.70 4.69 -5.30
N PRO A 290 15.98 4.50 -4.18
CA PRO A 290 14.56 4.82 -4.09
C PRO A 290 14.32 6.33 -4.22
N THR A 291 13.30 6.71 -4.99
CA THR A 291 12.89 8.12 -5.12
C THR A 291 12.36 8.71 -3.81
N GLN A 292 12.48 10.03 -3.66
CA GLN A 292 11.90 10.78 -2.55
C GLN A 292 10.40 10.50 -2.37
N ASP A 293 9.64 10.41 -3.46
CA ASP A 293 8.19 10.07 -3.45
C ASP A 293 7.92 8.67 -2.88
N TYR A 294 8.78 7.70 -3.19
CA TYR A 294 8.70 6.34 -2.66
C TYR A 294 8.91 6.32 -1.15
N LEU A 295 10.01 6.95 -0.71
CA LEU A 295 10.39 7.03 0.70
C LEU A 295 9.36 7.82 1.52
N ALA A 296 8.86 8.95 1.00
CA ALA A 296 7.86 9.77 1.69
C ALA A 296 6.53 9.03 1.89
N MET A 297 6.07 8.28 0.87
CA MET A 297 4.88 7.44 0.99
C MET A 297 5.10 6.29 1.99
N ARG A 298 6.28 5.64 1.95
CA ARG A 298 6.67 4.57 2.89
C ARG A 298 6.68 5.08 4.33
N ALA A 299 7.37 6.19 4.60
CA ALA A 299 7.48 6.84 5.90
C ALA A 299 6.11 7.24 6.48
N ALA A 300 5.25 7.88 5.68
CA ALA A 300 3.93 8.31 6.13
C ALA A 300 3.01 7.12 6.48
N LEU A 301 3.10 6.03 5.70
CA LEU A 301 2.32 4.82 5.96
C LEU A 301 2.86 3.99 7.13
N SER A 302 4.19 3.89 7.30
CA SER A 302 4.79 3.19 8.44
C SER A 302 4.57 3.94 9.76
N GLN A 303 4.70 5.27 9.76
CA GLN A 303 4.32 6.08 10.92
C GLN A 303 2.84 5.91 11.28
N LYS A 304 1.93 5.88 10.28
CA LYS A 304 0.48 5.66 10.51
C LYS A 304 0.16 4.25 11.04
N SER A 305 0.90 3.24 10.59
CA SER A 305 0.72 1.83 10.98
C SER A 305 1.62 1.39 12.16
N GLN A 306 2.30 2.33 12.81
CA GLN A 306 3.17 2.09 13.98
C GLN A 306 4.34 1.12 13.69
N GLN A 307 4.80 1.06 12.43
CA GLN A 307 5.97 0.28 12.02
C GLN A 307 7.23 1.15 12.14
N GLU A 308 7.69 1.34 13.38
CA GLU A 308 8.65 2.38 13.75
C GLU A 308 10.01 2.22 13.06
N ASP A 309 10.54 1.00 12.94
CA ASP A 309 11.82 0.73 12.25
C ASP A 309 11.77 1.13 10.77
N ILE A 310 10.65 0.81 10.09
CA ILE A 310 10.40 1.15 8.68
C ILE A 310 10.20 2.66 8.53
N ALA A 311 9.61 3.34 9.51
CA ALA A 311 9.53 4.80 9.54
C ALA A 311 10.90 5.44 9.70
N LEU A 312 11.71 4.96 10.65
CA LEU A 312 13.06 5.45 10.93
C LEU A 312 13.96 5.32 9.69
N GLU A 313 14.06 4.11 9.11
CA GLU A 313 14.85 3.85 7.90
C GLU A 313 14.42 4.78 6.75
N SER A 314 13.11 4.97 6.56
CA SER A 314 12.59 5.83 5.49
C SER A 314 12.92 7.31 5.73
N TYR A 315 12.87 7.81 6.97
CA TYR A 315 13.24 9.19 7.28
C TYR A 315 14.76 9.43 7.22
N GLN A 316 15.58 8.46 7.63
CA GLN A 316 17.03 8.50 7.42
C GLN A 316 17.35 8.64 5.91
N LYS A 317 16.76 7.78 5.07
CA LYS A 317 16.93 7.84 3.62
C LYS A 317 16.38 9.12 2.99
N LEU A 318 15.29 9.69 3.51
CA LEU A 318 14.79 10.99 3.04
C LEU A 318 15.76 12.13 3.33
N VAL A 319 16.42 12.12 4.49
CA VAL A 319 17.45 13.09 4.85
C VAL A 319 18.73 12.92 4.01
N GLU A 320 19.09 11.69 3.63
CA GLU A 320 20.18 11.43 2.67
C GLU A 320 19.87 11.97 1.26
N VAL A 321 18.62 11.81 0.80
CA VAL A 321 18.19 12.18 -0.57
C VAL A 321 17.89 13.68 -0.72
N ASP A 322 17.23 14.28 0.27
CA ASP A 322 16.74 15.66 0.27
C ASP A 322 17.11 16.32 1.61
N SER A 323 18.42 16.58 1.78
CA SER A 323 18.95 17.04 3.06
C SER A 323 18.52 18.46 3.46
N ASP A 324 18.00 19.27 2.54
CA ASP A 324 17.60 20.67 2.80
C ASP A 324 16.17 20.82 3.32
N ASN A 325 15.37 19.75 3.24
CA ASN A 325 13.96 19.78 3.59
C ASN A 325 13.72 19.45 5.07
N ALA A 326 13.37 20.48 5.85
CA ALA A 326 13.14 20.39 7.29
C ALA A 326 12.07 19.36 7.70
N ARG A 327 11.17 18.94 6.80
CA ARG A 327 10.12 17.95 7.11
C ARG A 327 10.70 16.56 7.34
N TRP A 328 11.77 16.20 6.64
CA TRP A 328 12.41 14.89 6.77
C TRP A 328 13.20 14.81 8.08
N TRP A 329 13.94 15.87 8.41
CA TRP A 329 14.59 16.03 9.72
C TRP A 329 13.61 15.99 10.89
N LEU A 330 12.45 16.67 10.77
CA LEU A 330 11.40 16.61 11.78
C LEU A 330 10.81 15.19 11.93
N GLY A 331 10.55 14.51 10.81
CA GLY A 331 10.08 13.12 10.84
C GLY A 331 11.09 12.17 11.47
N LEU A 332 12.38 12.32 11.12
CA LEU A 332 13.50 11.56 11.66
C LEU A 332 13.60 11.73 13.19
N ALA A 333 13.61 12.98 13.66
CA ALA A 333 13.66 13.31 15.08
C ALA A 333 12.52 12.66 15.89
N ILE A 334 11.30 12.67 15.34
CA ILE A 334 10.12 12.05 15.97
C ILE A 334 10.26 10.52 16.05
N GLN A 335 10.89 9.84 15.07
CA GLN A 335 11.12 8.40 15.16
C GLN A 335 12.25 8.05 16.14
N GLN A 336 13.35 8.82 16.13
CA GLN A 336 14.45 8.64 17.08
C GLN A 336 13.98 8.83 18.52
N GLU A 337 13.15 9.84 18.77
CA GLU A 337 12.59 10.12 20.10
C GLU A 337 11.62 9.01 20.56
N ARG A 338 10.90 8.35 19.64
CA ARG A 338 10.06 7.17 19.94
C ARG A 338 10.90 5.96 20.38
N GLN A 339 12.06 5.78 19.74
CA GLN A 339 13.04 4.75 20.12
C GLN A 339 13.87 5.14 21.36
N LEU A 340 13.57 6.27 22.01
CA LEU A 340 14.29 6.82 23.17
C LEU A 340 15.76 7.20 22.88
N ASP A 341 16.16 7.29 21.61
CA ASP A 341 17.44 7.91 21.21
C ASP A 341 17.28 9.44 21.22
N PHE A 342 17.27 9.98 22.44
CA PHE A 342 17.17 11.41 22.68
C PHE A 342 18.39 12.17 22.11
N SER A 343 19.55 11.51 22.01
CA SER A 343 20.78 12.11 21.51
C SER A 343 20.67 12.47 20.03
N ALA A 344 20.31 11.48 19.18
CA ALA A 344 20.14 11.71 17.75
C ALA A 344 18.86 12.49 17.44
N ALA A 345 17.79 12.31 18.23
CA ALA A 345 16.57 13.11 18.09
C ALA A 345 16.84 14.61 18.25
N LYS A 346 17.69 14.99 19.22
CA LYS A 346 18.07 16.39 19.50
C LYS A 346 18.83 17.01 18.33
N GLU A 347 19.77 16.28 17.73
CA GLU A 347 20.48 16.71 16.51
C GLU A 347 19.50 16.87 15.33
N SER A 348 18.62 15.89 15.09
CA SER A 348 17.64 15.95 14.01
C SER A 348 16.62 17.08 14.20
N TYR A 349 16.19 17.34 15.44
CA TYR A 349 15.32 18.47 15.78
C TYR A 349 16.00 19.81 15.52
N GLN A 350 17.28 19.97 15.87
CA GLN A 350 18.06 21.16 15.51
C GLN A 350 18.19 21.29 13.99
N GLY A 351 18.45 20.18 13.29
CA GLY A 351 18.52 20.10 11.84
C GLY A 351 17.21 20.51 11.13
N ALA A 352 16.06 20.28 11.75
CA ALA A 352 14.76 20.76 11.27
C ALA A 352 14.54 22.26 11.48
N LEU A 353 15.14 22.87 12.51
CA LEU A 353 15.03 24.32 12.78
C LEU A 353 15.92 25.19 11.88
N THR A 354 17.05 24.66 11.41
CA THR A 354 17.99 25.39 10.53
C THR A 354 17.59 25.38 9.05
N ARG A 355 16.53 24.63 8.69
CA ARG A 355 16.15 24.31 7.32
C ARG A 355 14.77 24.83 6.94
N VAL A 356 14.50 24.87 5.63
CA VAL A 356 13.22 25.33 5.08
C VAL A 356 12.24 24.17 4.95
N GLY A 357 10.94 24.42 5.14
CA GLY A 357 9.87 23.46 4.80
C GLY A 357 8.86 23.18 5.92
N ILE A 358 9.16 23.53 7.17
CA ILE A 358 8.24 23.37 8.32
C ILE A 358 7.56 24.69 8.71
N SER A 359 6.35 24.60 9.25
CA SER A 359 5.55 25.77 9.67
C SER A 359 6.08 26.39 10.98
N SER A 360 5.70 27.64 11.28
CA SER A 360 6.01 28.27 12.57
C SER A 360 5.48 27.46 13.77
N GLN A 361 4.31 26.81 13.62
CA GLN A 361 3.77 25.91 14.64
C GLN A 361 4.65 24.67 14.83
N SER A 362 5.15 24.09 13.73
CA SER A 362 6.10 22.99 13.75
C SER A 362 7.43 23.40 14.41
N GLN A 363 7.95 24.59 14.11
CA GLN A 363 9.16 25.11 14.76
C GLN A 363 8.98 25.29 16.28
N ASN A 364 7.81 25.76 16.71
CA ASN A 364 7.50 25.90 18.14
C ASN A 364 7.43 24.54 18.84
N PHE A 365 6.72 23.56 18.23
CA PHE A 365 6.72 22.17 18.68
C PHE A 365 8.14 21.63 18.87
N VAL A 366 9.03 21.83 17.89
CA VAL A 366 10.42 21.37 17.98
C VAL A 366 11.19 22.05 19.12
N ARG A 367 11.04 23.37 19.30
CA ARG A 367 11.66 24.10 20.42
C ARG A 367 11.20 23.58 21.77
N ASP A 368 9.93 23.19 21.90
CA ASP A 368 9.39 22.66 23.15
C ASP A 368 9.83 21.21 23.41
N ARG A 369 9.92 20.35 22.37
CA ARG A 369 10.54 19.01 22.51
C ARG A 369 12.00 19.08 22.92
N LEU A 370 12.78 20.00 22.33
CA LEU A 370 14.19 20.21 22.71
C LEU A 370 14.37 20.63 24.18
N LYS A 371 13.45 21.42 24.75
CA LYS A 371 13.45 21.75 26.19
C LYS A 371 13.16 20.51 27.05
N ILE A 372 12.17 19.70 26.65
CA ILE A 372 11.77 18.48 27.37
C ILE A 372 12.94 17.48 27.38
N ILE A 373 13.56 17.23 26.22
CA ILE A 373 14.73 16.33 26.11
C ILE A 373 15.86 16.81 27.03
N LYS A 374 16.19 18.10 27.02
CA LYS A 374 17.24 18.66 27.90
C LYS A 374 16.94 18.48 29.39
N ALA A 375 15.69 18.68 29.80
CA ALA A 375 15.29 18.48 31.20
C ALA A 375 15.34 16.99 31.61
N LEU A 376 15.07 16.07 30.68
CA LEU A 376 15.21 14.63 30.92
C LEU A 376 16.68 14.23 31.10
N GLU A 377 17.59 14.71 30.24
CA GLU A 377 19.04 14.55 30.39
C GLU A 377 19.52 15.02 31.78
N GLU A 378 19.22 16.27 32.15
CA GLU A 378 19.59 16.87 33.45
C GLU A 378 19.04 16.11 34.66
N SER A 379 17.91 15.41 34.53
CA SER A 379 17.33 14.58 35.60
C SER A 379 17.89 13.15 35.65
N GLY A 380 18.43 12.65 34.54
CA GLY A 380 19.04 11.32 34.43
C GLY A 380 20.43 11.28 35.03
N ASP A 381 21.24 12.31 34.78
CA ASP A 381 22.62 12.45 35.28
C ASP A 381 22.71 12.75 36.79
N ALA A 382 21.56 12.92 37.47
CA ALA A 382 21.46 13.31 38.88
C ALA A 382 21.20 12.13 39.85
N ASN A 383 21.14 10.89 39.36
CA ASN A 383 20.96 9.65 40.15
C ASN A 383 22.12 8.66 39.92
#